data_AF-A0A2V6H7I0-F1
#
_entry.id   AF-A0A2V6H7I0-F1
#
_cell.length_a   1.000
_cell.length_b   1.000
_cell.length_c   1.000
_cell.angle_alpha   90.00
_cell.angle_beta   90.00
_cell.angle_gamma   90.00
#
_symmetry.space_group_name_H-M   'P 1'
#
loop_
_entity.id
_entity.type
_entity.pdbx_description
1 polymer ?
#
loop_
_entity_poly.entity_id
_entity_poly.type
_entity_poly.pdbx_seq_one_letter_code
_entity_poly.pdbx_strand_id
1 'polypeptide(L)'
;IAEEVAEVNPDLVVRDEKGEIYTVRYDAVNAMLLNEFLKEHRKVEEQQATITELKSTEAQQQKDLQATVAHQQKQIEALSAGLQKVSAQLEVSKAKPQTVLNNQ
;
A
#
# COMPACT_ATOMS: atom_id res chain seq x y z
N ILE A 1 -19.15 25.70 28.95
CA ILE A 1 -17.75 25.22 29.09
C ILE A 1 -17.49 24.57 30.45
N ALA A 2 -17.51 25.28 31.59
CA ALA A 2 -17.21 24.62 32.87
C ALA A 2 -18.24 23.55 33.24
N GLU A 3 -19.53 23.79 33.01
CA GLU A 3 -20.60 22.80 33.18
C GLU A 3 -20.42 21.59 32.26
N GLU A 4 -20.15 21.79 30.96
CA GLU A 4 -19.86 20.72 29.99
C GLU A 4 -18.62 19.89 30.37
N VAL A 5 -17.56 20.55 30.87
CA VAL A 5 -16.37 19.87 31.38
C VAL A 5 -16.70 19.06 32.63
N ALA A 6 -17.58 19.56 33.50
CA ALA A 6 -18.02 18.83 34.69
C ALA A 6 -18.88 17.61 34.35
N GLU A 7 -19.66 17.63 33.27
CA GLU A 7 -20.40 16.46 32.77
C GLU A 7 -19.46 15.34 32.30
N VAL A 8 -18.35 15.71 31.65
CA VAL A 8 -17.37 14.74 31.12
C VAL A 8 -16.38 14.30 32.20
N ASN A 9 -15.89 15.22 33.02
CA ASN A 9 -14.98 14.95 34.13
C ASN A 9 -15.12 16.01 35.25
N PRO A 10 -15.88 15.72 36.33
CA PRO A 10 -16.08 16.63 37.46
C PRO A 10 -14.80 17.06 38.19
N ASP A 11 -13.71 16.30 38.11
CA ASP A 11 -12.45 16.62 38.81
C ASP A 11 -11.69 17.78 38.15
N LEU A 12 -12.10 18.17 36.94
CA LEU A 12 -11.51 19.25 36.16
C LEU A 12 -12.21 20.60 36.38
N VAL A 13 -13.14 20.71 37.34
CA VAL A 13 -13.79 21.98 37.69
C VAL A 13 -13.55 22.39 39.14
N VAL A 14 -13.56 23.69 39.38
CA VAL A 14 -13.51 24.31 40.71
C VAL A 14 -14.94 24.68 41.10
N ARG A 15 -15.31 24.38 42.34
CA ARG A 15 -16.61 24.76 42.93
C ARG A 15 -16.43 25.86 43.97
N ASP A 16 -17.43 26.71 44.12
CA ASP A 16 -17.46 27.75 45.13
C ASP A 16 -17.86 27.22 46.52
N GLU A 17 -17.97 28.11 47.52
CA GLU A 17 -18.36 27.77 48.90
C GLU A 17 -19.77 27.18 49.03
N LYS A 18 -20.64 27.37 48.01
CA LYS A 18 -21.98 26.81 47.94
C LYS A 18 -22.01 25.45 47.22
N GLY A 19 -20.87 25.03 46.67
CA GLY A 19 -20.74 23.80 45.89
C GLY A 19 -21.11 23.95 44.41
N GLU A 20 -21.40 25.17 43.95
CA GLU A 20 -21.75 25.45 42.56
C GLU A 20 -20.51 25.52 41.68
N ILE A 21 -20.61 25.12 40.40
CA ILE A 21 -19.47 25.12 39.48
C ILE A 21 -19.06 26.56 39.18
N TYR A 22 -17.81 26.90 39.49
CA TYR A 22 -17.29 28.25 39.38
C TYR A 22 -16.39 28.42 38.14
N THR A 23 -15.48 27.49 37.87
CA THR A 23 -14.58 27.55 36.71
C THR A 23 -13.95 26.19 36.38
N VAL A 24 -13.23 26.10 35.27
CA VAL A 24 -12.41 24.94 34.90
C VAL A 24 -11.01 25.06 35.53
N ARG A 25 -10.42 23.92 35.91
CA ARG A 25 -9.00 23.82 36.30
C ARG A 25 -8.14 23.87 35.05
N TYR A 26 -7.97 25.07 34.49
CA TYR A 26 -7.24 25.27 33.23
C TYR A 26 -5.83 24.69 33.25
N ASP A 27 -5.09 24.79 34.36
CA ASP A 27 -3.75 24.21 34.47
C ASP A 27 -3.77 22.68 34.33
N ALA A 28 -4.77 22.02 34.92
CA ALA A 28 -4.94 20.57 34.80
C ALA A 28 -5.32 20.16 33.38
N VAL A 29 -6.24 20.91 32.75
CA VAL A 29 -6.63 20.69 31.35
C VAL A 29 -5.45 20.92 30.40
N ASN A 30 -4.67 21.99 30.59
CA ASN A 30 -3.51 22.30 29.77
C ASN A 30 -2.42 21.23 29.88
N ALA A 31 -2.15 20.72 31.09
CA ALA A 31 -1.21 19.62 31.28
C ALA A 31 -1.69 18.32 30.59
N MET A 32 -3.00 18.02 30.67
CA MET A 32 -3.58 16.88 29.96
C MET A 32 -3.49 17.06 28.43
N LEU A 33 -3.84 18.24 27.91
CA LEU A 33 -3.75 18.54 26.48
C LEU A 33 -2.31 18.47 25.96
N LEU A 34 -1.33 18.94 26.73
CA LEU A 34 0.08 18.82 26.36
C LEU A 34 0.49 17.34 26.25
N ASN A 35 0.07 16.51 27.20
CA ASN A 35 0.35 15.07 27.14
C ASN A 35 -0.28 14.41 25.92
N GLU A 36 -1.55 14.72 25.62
CA GLU A 36 -2.24 14.19 24.44
C GLU A 36 -1.62 14.71 23.14
N PHE A 37 -1.23 15.98 23.08
CA PHE A 37 -0.51 16.56 21.94
C PHE A 37 0.81 15.83 21.69
N LEU A 38 1.59 15.57 22.74
CA LEU A 38 2.85 14.84 22.62
C LEU A 38 2.65 13.38 22.18
N LYS A 39 1.58 12.72 22.61
CA LYS A 39 1.24 11.36 22.16
C LYS A 39 0.87 11.35 20.68
N GLU A 40 -0.04 12.22 20.27
CA GLU A 40 -0.47 12.28 18.86
C GLU A 40 0.67 12.74 17.95
N HIS A 41 1.55 13.64 18.41
CA HIS A 41 2.74 14.00 17.64
C HIS A 41 3.65 12.80 17.37
N ARG A 42 3.97 11.99 18.39
CA ARG A 42 4.77 10.76 18.21
C ARG A 42 4.11 9.78 17.26
N LYS A 43 2.79 9.58 17.39
CA LYS A 43 2.03 8.72 16.49
C LYS A 43 2.09 9.20 15.04
N VAL A 44 2.01 10.52 14.82
CA VAL A 44 2.18 11.12 13.48
C VAL A 44 3.59 10.89 12.95
N GLU A 45 4.64 11.02 13.79
CA GLU A 45 6.02 10.71 13.39
C GLU A 45 6.19 9.23 13.00
N GLU A 46 5.65 8.31 13.80
CA GLU A 46 5.66 6.87 13.51
C GLU A 46 4.92 6.56 12.20
N GLN A 47 3.73 7.13 12.01
CA GLN A 47 2.98 7.00 10.76
C GLN A 47 3.75 7.54 9.57
N GLN A 48 4.44 8.68 9.71
CA GLN A 48 5.25 9.26 8.66
C GLN A 48 6.45 8.38 8.29
N ALA A 49 7.07 7.72 9.28
CA ALA A 49 8.11 6.74 9.05
C ALA A 49 7.58 5.52 8.27
N THR A 50 6.45 4.95 8.69
CA THR A 50 5.81 3.82 7.98
C THR A 50 5.41 4.20 6.55
N ILE A 51 4.84 5.39 6.33
CA ILE A 51 4.48 5.87 4.99
C ILE A 51 5.72 5.96 4.09
N THR A 52 6.86 6.39 4.65
CA THR A 52 8.11 6.49 3.90
C THR A 52 8.63 5.12 3.49
N GLU A 53 8.60 4.15 4.41
CA GLU A 53 8.98 2.76 4.15
C GLU A 53 8.06 2.09 3.11
N LEU A 54 6.75 2.29 3.23
CA LEU A 54 5.76 1.78 2.29
C LEU A 54 5.98 2.34 0.89
N LYS A 55 6.20 3.66 0.75
CA LYS A 55 6.50 4.29 -0.55
C LYS A 55 7.76 3.71 -1.19
N SER A 56 8.81 3.45 -0.39
CA SER A 56 10.03 2.83 -0.89
C SER A 56 9.77 1.40 -1.39
N THR A 57 8.99 0.64 -0.64
CA THR A 57 8.63 -0.74 -1.01
C THR A 57 7.78 -0.77 -2.27
N GLU A 58 6.79 0.12 -2.39
CA GLU A 58 5.93 0.26 -3.56
C GLU A 58 6.74 0.61 -4.82
N ALA A 59 7.67 1.57 -4.72
CA ALA A 59 8.54 1.94 -5.83
C ALA A 59 9.42 0.75 -6.29
N GLN A 60 9.94 -0.03 -5.34
CA GLN A 60 10.72 -1.23 -5.65
C GLN A 60 9.85 -2.31 -6.32
N GLN A 61 8.66 -2.58 -5.79
CA GLN A 61 7.71 -3.53 -6.38
C GLN A 61 7.30 -3.12 -7.79
N GLN A 62 7.06 -1.83 -8.04
CA GLN A 62 6.74 -1.32 -9.37
C GLN A 62 7.85 -1.60 -10.37
N LYS A 63 9.11 -1.41 -9.96
CA LYS A 63 10.29 -1.69 -10.80
C LYS A 63 10.43 -3.19 -11.09
N ASP A 64 10.23 -4.04 -10.09
CA ASP A 64 10.34 -5.50 -10.23
C ASP A 64 9.22 -6.06 -11.13
N LEU A 65 8.02 -5.50 -11.02
CA LEU A 65 6.90 -5.84 -11.90
C LEU A 65 7.20 -5.43 -13.35
N GLN A 66 7.71 -4.21 -13.58
CA GLN A 66 8.11 -3.77 -14.92
C GLN A 66 9.18 -4.68 -15.53
N ALA A 67 10.19 -5.06 -14.75
CA ALA A 67 11.22 -5.99 -15.21
C ALA A 67 10.63 -7.37 -15.58
N THR A 68 9.72 -7.89 -14.76
CA THR A 68 9.04 -9.16 -15.01
C THR A 68 8.19 -9.11 -16.28
N VAL A 69 7.41 -8.04 -16.46
CA VAL A 69 6.60 -7.82 -17.67
C VAL A 69 7.48 -7.74 -18.91
N ALA A 70 8.57 -6.98 -18.86
CA ALA A 70 9.50 -6.87 -19.97
C ALA A 70 10.16 -8.23 -20.32
N HIS A 71 10.49 -9.03 -19.30
CA HIS A 71 11.01 -10.37 -19.50
C HIS A 71 9.97 -11.30 -20.15
N GLN A 72 8.74 -11.30 -19.64
CA GLN A 72 7.65 -12.11 -20.19
C GLN A 72 7.34 -11.72 -21.64
N GLN A 73 7.33 -10.43 -21.97
CA GLN A 73 7.13 -9.94 -23.33
C GLN A 73 8.18 -10.52 -24.29
N LYS A 74 9.46 -10.51 -23.90
CA LYS A 74 10.55 -11.12 -24.70
C LYS A 74 10.38 -12.63 -24.86
N GLN A 75 9.95 -13.34 -23.81
CA GLN A 75 9.69 -14.78 -23.90
C GLN A 75 8.55 -15.10 -24.85
N ILE A 76 7.47 -14.30 -24.82
CA ILE A 76 6.32 -14.45 -25.73
C ILE A 76 6.75 -14.21 -27.17
N GLU A 77 7.53 -13.16 -27.44
CA GLU A 77 8.08 -12.87 -28.77
C GLU A 77 8.95 -14.02 -29.30
N ALA A 78 9.86 -14.53 -28.46
CA ALA A 78 10.71 -15.66 -28.82
C ALA A 78 9.90 -16.94 -29.10
N LEU A 79 8.88 -17.23 -28.27
CA LEU A 79 8.00 -18.38 -28.46
C LEU A 79 7.18 -18.24 -29.76
N SER A 80 6.65 -17.05 -30.04
CA SER A 80 5.90 -16.75 -31.26
C SER A 80 6.74 -16.96 -32.51
N ALA A 81 7.99 -16.44 -32.51
CA ALA A 81 8.94 -16.66 -33.61
C ALA A 81 9.29 -18.14 -33.77
N GLY A 82 9.46 -18.87 -32.66
CA GLY A 82 9.69 -20.32 -32.67
C GLY A 82 8.53 -21.10 -33.29
N LEU A 83 7.29 -20.76 -32.94
CA LEU A 83 6.08 -21.36 -33.50
C LEU A 83 5.96 -21.09 -35.00
N GLN A 84 6.16 -19.84 -35.44
CA GLN A 84 6.15 -19.50 -36.87
C GLN A 84 7.17 -20.32 -37.67
N LYS A 85 8.38 -20.51 -37.13
CA LYS A 85 9.42 -21.33 -37.75
C LYS A 85 9.00 -22.79 -37.87
N VAL A 86 8.43 -23.38 -36.82
CA VAL A 86 7.93 -24.76 -36.84
C VAL A 86 6.79 -24.92 -37.85
N SER A 87 5.84 -23.98 -37.88
CA SER A 87 4.76 -23.98 -38.87
C SER A 87 5.28 -23.94 -40.30
N ALA A 88 6.26 -23.07 -40.59
CA ALA A 88 6.88 -23.01 -41.92
C ALA A 88 7.57 -24.33 -42.31
N GLN A 89 8.27 -24.99 -41.39
CA GLN A 89 8.90 -26.30 -41.64
C GLN A 89 7.89 -27.40 -41.92
N LEU A 90 6.74 -27.39 -41.23
CA LEU A 90 5.66 -28.35 -41.46
C LEU A 90 5.02 -28.17 -42.84
N GLU A 91 4.77 -26.93 -43.27
CA GLU A 91 4.23 -26.64 -44.61
C GLU A 91 5.18 -27.07 -45.72
N VAL A 92 6.49 -26.81 -45.57
CA VAL A 92 7.52 -27.29 -46.52
C VAL A 92 7.59 -28.81 -46.57
N SER A 93 7.39 -29.49 -45.44
CA SER A 93 7.40 -30.96 -45.35
C SER A 93 6.17 -31.59 -46.02
N LYS A 94 5.00 -30.94 -45.95
CA LYS A 94 3.80 -31.34 -46.70
C LYS A 94 3.93 -31.09 -48.20
N ALA A 95 4.62 -30.03 -48.61
CA ALA A 95 4.72 -29.62 -50.01
C ALA A 95 5.66 -30.49 -50.86
N LYS A 96 6.57 -31.28 -50.26
CA LYS A 96 7.31 -32.30 -51.00
C LYS A 96 6.36 -33.48 -51.31
N PRO A 97 6.08 -33.81 -52.57
CA PRO A 97 5.31 -35.02 -52.89
C PRO A 97 6.08 -36.21 -52.30
N GLN A 98 5.49 -36.90 -51.34
CA GLN A 98 5.88 -38.28 -51.04
C GLN A 98 5.61 -39.06 -52.32
N THR A 99 6.63 -39.15 -53.18
CA THR A 99 6.64 -40.07 -54.31
C THR A 99 6.69 -41.44 -53.68
N VAL A 100 5.50 -42.00 -53.45
CA VAL A 100 5.35 -43.40 -53.10
C VAL A 100 5.75 -44.15 -54.37
N LEU A 101 7.03 -44.50 -54.48
CA LEU A 101 7.50 -45.50 -55.43
C LEU A 101 6.93 -46.83 -54.96
N ASN A 102 5.67 -47.07 -55.31
CA ASN A 102 5.08 -48.40 -55.22
C ASN A 102 5.68 -49.23 -56.36
N ASN A 103 6.75 -49.95 -56.05
CA ASN A 103 7.34 -50.91 -56.95
C ASN A 103 6.86 -52.32 -56.56
N GLN A 104 6.01 -52.86 -57.44
CA GLN A 104 5.65 -54.28 -57.67
C GLN A 104 4.69 -54.95 -56.68
#